data_AF-A0A7X6WZD9-F1
#
_entry.id   AF-A0A7X6WZD9-F1
#
_cell.length_a   1.000
_cell.length_b   1.000
_cell.length_c   1.000
_cell.angle_alpha   90.00
_cell.angle_beta   90.00
_cell.angle_gamma   90.00
#
_symmetry.space_group_name_H-M   'P 1'
#
loop_
_entity.id
_entity.type
_entity.pdbx_description
1 polymer ?
#
loop_
_entity_poly.entity_id
_entity_poly.type
_entity_poly.pdbx_seq_one_letter_code
_entity_poly.pdbx_strand_id
1 'polypeptide(L)'
;PRGGRGSTRLTNWEAKELETLPDAIAEVESQQEALTAELSNPDLYQQNPERAGQINEELAALEEKLEELFDRWESLEAKRAES
;
A
#
# COMPACT_ATOMS: atom_id res chain seq x y z
N PRO A 1 -0.32 -26.63 26.90
CA PRO A 1 -0.73 -27.38 25.70
C PRO A 1 -2.14 -26.98 25.21
N ARG A 2 -2.23 -26.22 24.12
CA ARG A 2 -3.34 -26.25 23.16
C ARG A 2 -2.77 -25.88 21.80
N GLY A 3 -2.62 -26.88 20.95
CA GLY A 3 -2.21 -26.70 19.56
C GLY A 3 -3.37 -26.19 18.72
N GLY A 4 -3.02 -25.33 17.78
CA GLY A 4 -3.76 -25.09 16.56
C GLY A 4 -2.73 -24.65 15.54
N ARG A 5 -2.06 -25.60 14.88
CA ARG A 5 -1.41 -25.29 13.59
C ARG A 5 -2.57 -24.90 12.67
N GLY A 6 -2.82 -23.60 12.55
CA GLY A 6 -3.74 -23.06 11.56
C GLY A 6 -3.34 -23.65 10.22
N SER A 7 -4.31 -24.10 9.43
CA SER A 7 -4.03 -24.70 8.13
C SER A 7 -3.15 -23.75 7.34
N THR A 8 -1.94 -24.21 7.02
CA THR A 8 -0.91 -23.48 6.27
C THR A 8 -1.39 -23.08 4.87
N ARG A 9 -2.48 -23.71 4.40
CA ARG A 9 -3.16 -23.40 3.14
C ARG A 9 -3.90 -22.08 3.17
N LEU A 10 -3.69 -21.28 2.13
CA LEU A 10 -4.55 -20.13 1.82
C LEU A 10 -6.02 -20.52 1.74
N THR A 11 -6.88 -19.69 2.30
CA THR A 11 -8.32 -19.73 2.05
C THR A 11 -8.67 -19.13 0.68
N ASN A 12 -9.84 -19.45 0.13
CA ASN A 12 -10.30 -18.87 -1.15
C ASN A 12 -10.37 -17.34 -1.12
N TRP A 13 -10.68 -16.76 0.04
CA TRP A 13 -10.71 -15.30 0.20
C TRP A 13 -9.29 -14.72 0.22
N GLU A 14 -8.36 -15.31 0.97
CA GLU A 14 -6.94 -14.87 0.99
C GLU A 14 -6.28 -15.03 -0.39
N ALA A 15 -6.60 -16.09 -1.14
CA ALA A 15 -6.09 -16.26 -2.50
C ALA A 15 -6.56 -15.13 -3.42
N LYS A 16 -7.85 -14.76 -3.35
CA LYS A 16 -8.39 -13.65 -4.13
C LYS A 16 -7.80 -12.30 -3.69
N GLU A 17 -7.62 -12.11 -2.39
CA GLU A 17 -6.98 -10.91 -1.85
C GLU A 17 -5.56 -10.78 -2.40
N LEU A 18 -4.77 -11.86 -2.33
CA LEU A 18 -3.41 -11.90 -2.87
C LEU A 18 -3.35 -11.56 -4.36
N GLU A 19 -4.32 -12.01 -5.16
CA GLU A 19 -4.43 -11.66 -6.58
C GLU A 19 -4.71 -10.17 -6.81
N THR A 20 -5.39 -9.49 -5.87
CA THR A 20 -5.77 -8.07 -6.00
C THR A 20 -4.76 -7.09 -5.40
N LEU A 21 -3.87 -7.56 -4.51
CA LEU A 21 -2.89 -6.70 -3.83
C LEU A 21 -1.94 -5.99 -4.80
N PRO A 22 -1.41 -6.62 -5.87
CA PRO A 22 -0.55 -5.93 -6.83
C PRO A 22 -1.23 -4.73 -7.50
N ASP A 23 -2.51 -4.85 -7.86
CA ASP A 23 -3.27 -3.73 -8.44
C ASP A 23 -3.50 -2.61 -7.40
N ALA A 24 -3.79 -2.99 -6.15
CA ALA A 24 -3.95 -2.02 -5.06
C ALA A 24 -2.66 -1.25 -4.74
N ILE A 25 -1.51 -1.94 -4.79
CA ILE A 25 -0.17 -1.36 -4.64
C ILE A 25 0.10 -0.38 -5.78
N ALA A 26 -0.11 -0.80 -7.03
CA ALA A 26 0.11 0.05 -8.21
C ALA A 26 -0.75 1.32 -8.20
N GLU A 27 -1.99 1.23 -7.69
CA GLU A 27 -2.85 2.41 -7.55
C GLU A 27 -2.33 3.38 -6.47
N VAL A 28 -1.78 2.89 -5.36
CA VAL A 28 -1.15 3.74 -4.34
C VAL A 28 0.11 4.40 -4.90
N GLU A 29 0.97 3.65 -5.59
CA GLU A 29 2.18 4.19 -6.25
C GLU A 29 1.83 5.27 -7.27
N SER A 30 0.81 5.04 -8.12
CA SER A 30 0.36 6.04 -9.10
C SER A 30 -0.15 7.33 -8.44
N GLN A 31 -0.84 7.22 -7.30
CA GLN A 31 -1.27 8.39 -6.53
C GLN A 31 -0.07 9.16 -5.95
N GLN A 32 0.93 8.45 -5.41
CA GLN A 32 2.16 9.07 -4.92
C GLN A 32 2.92 9.79 -6.04
N GLU A 33 3.01 9.20 -7.23
CA GLU A 33 3.63 9.83 -8.40
C GLU A 33 2.90 11.10 -8.82
N ALA A 34 1.56 11.06 -8.88
CA ALA A 34 0.75 12.22 -9.26
C ALA A 34 0.92 13.38 -8.27
N LEU A 35 0.89 13.09 -6.97
CA LEU A 35 1.09 14.07 -5.90
C LEU A 35 2.51 14.64 -5.89
N THR A 36 3.52 13.80 -6.12
CA THR A 36 4.92 14.22 -6.23
C THR A 36 5.15 15.11 -7.46
N ALA A 37 4.48 14.81 -8.57
CA ALA A 37 4.51 15.65 -9.77
C ALA A 37 3.86 17.02 -9.50
N GLU A 38 2.77 17.06 -8.71
CA GLU A 38 2.16 18.33 -8.26
C GLU A 38 3.13 19.15 -7.39
N LEU A 39 3.80 18.52 -6.42
CA LEU A 39 4.84 19.17 -5.58
C LEU A 39 6.05 19.65 -6.38
N SER A 40 6.37 19.00 -7.50
CA SER A 40 7.49 19.41 -8.35
C SER A 40 7.24 20.75 -9.05
N ASN A 41 6.02 21.29 -8.99
CA ASN A 41 5.69 22.60 -9.52
C ASN A 41 6.12 23.73 -8.55
N PRO A 42 7.13 24.56 -8.87
CA PRO A 42 7.62 25.62 -7.99
C PRO A 42 6.60 26.75 -7.75
N ASP A 43 5.60 26.91 -8.62
CA ASP A 43 4.50 27.85 -8.41
C ASP A 43 3.58 27.41 -7.26
N LEU A 44 3.48 26.12 -6.99
CA LEU A 44 2.62 25.59 -5.93
C LEU A 44 3.01 26.16 -4.56
N TYR A 45 4.30 26.20 -4.26
CA TYR A 45 4.81 26.71 -2.99
C TYR A 45 4.61 28.23 -2.83
N GLN A 46 4.54 28.97 -3.94
CA GLN A 46 4.35 30.42 -3.92
C GLN A 46 2.86 30.80 -3.88
N GLN A 47 2.03 30.06 -4.60
CA GLN A 47 0.62 30.39 -4.80
C GLN A 47 -0.31 29.66 -3.82
N ASN A 48 0.04 28.44 -3.40
CA ASN A 48 -0.76 27.59 -2.51
C ASN A 48 0.12 26.76 -1.55
N PRO A 49 0.83 27.39 -0.60
CA PRO A 49 1.64 26.67 0.39
C PRO A 49 0.82 25.71 1.27
N GLU A 50 -0.46 26.00 1.52
CA GLU A 50 -1.36 25.09 2.25
C GLU A 50 -1.58 23.78 1.48
N ARG A 51 -1.75 23.84 0.15
CA ARG A 51 -1.89 22.65 -0.69
C ARG A 51 -0.60 21.83 -0.68
N ALA A 52 0.56 22.47 -0.72
CA ALA A 52 1.83 21.77 -0.59
C ALA A 52 1.93 21.01 0.75
N GLY A 53 1.49 21.62 1.85
CA GLY A 53 1.40 20.94 3.16
C GLY A 53 0.47 19.72 3.13
N GLN A 54 -0.75 19.89 2.60
CA GLN A 54 -1.72 18.80 2.46
C GLN A 54 -1.18 17.64 1.62
N ILE A 55 -0.52 17.92 0.50
CA ILE A 55 0.06 16.86 -0.34
C ILE A 55 1.13 16.08 0.43
N ASN A 56 1.96 16.75 1.25
CA ASN A 56 2.94 16.02 2.07
C ASN A 56 2.26 15.11 3.10
N GLU A 57 1.15 15.54 3.70
CA GLU A 57 0.35 14.70 4.61
C GLU A 57 -0.29 13.51 3.86
N GLU A 58 -0.85 13.75 2.67
CA GLU A 58 -1.42 12.72 1.81
C GLU A 58 -0.35 11.69 1.39
N LEU A 59 0.85 12.15 1.00
CA LEU A 59 1.97 11.29 0.64
C LEU A 59 2.41 10.40 1.82
N ALA A 60 2.54 10.96 3.02
CA ALA A 60 2.89 10.20 4.21
C ALA A 60 1.84 9.12 4.54
N ALA A 61 0.56 9.43 4.39
CA ALA A 61 -0.52 8.46 4.58
C ALA A 61 -0.50 7.35 3.50
N LEU A 62 -0.16 7.70 2.25
CA LEU A 62 0.00 6.73 1.17
C LEU A 62 1.22 5.83 1.38
N GLU A 63 2.32 6.36 1.94
CA GLU A 63 3.50 5.57 2.31
C GLU A 63 3.17 4.52 3.38
N GLU A 64 2.48 4.91 4.45
CA GLU A 64 2.03 3.97 5.49
C GLU A 64 1.11 2.88 4.90
N LYS A 65 0.14 3.29 4.07
CA LYS A 65 -0.75 2.34 3.39
C LYS A 65 0.01 1.39 2.46
N LEU A 66 1.03 1.88 1.76
CA LEU A 66 1.84 1.06 0.86
C LEU A 66 2.61 -0.02 1.64
N GLU A 67 3.19 0.35 2.79
CA GLU A 67 3.86 -0.58 3.70
C GLU A 67 2.89 -1.68 4.19
N GLU A 68 1.69 -1.30 4.63
CA GLU A 68 0.66 -2.26 5.05
C GLU A 68 0.25 -3.24 3.93
N LEU A 69 0.14 -2.75 2.69
CA LEU A 69 -0.18 -3.58 1.53
C LEU A 69 0.93 -4.57 1.20
N PHE A 70 2.20 -4.13 1.27
CA PHE A 70 3.34 -5.01 1.08
C PHE A 70 3.45 -6.05 2.20
N ASP A 71 3.31 -5.66 3.47
CA ASP A 71 3.29 -6.59 4.60
C ASP A 71 2.19 -7.66 4.44
N ARG A 72 1.01 -7.24 3.98
CA ARG A 72 -0.10 -8.17 3.71
C ARG A 72 0.24 -9.11 2.57
N TRP A 73 0.81 -8.61 1.48
CA TRP A 73 1.20 -9.40 0.32
C TRP A 73 2.27 -10.43 0.70
N GLU A 74 3.33 -10.02 1.39
CA GLU A 74 4.40 -10.90 1.87
C GLU A 74 3.86 -11.99 2.80
N SER A 75 2.97 -11.64 3.73
CA SER A 75 2.33 -12.60 4.63
C SER A 75 1.54 -13.67 3.87
N LEU A 76 0.79 -13.27 2.84
CA LEU A 76 -0.01 -14.18 2.02
C LEU A 76 0.86 -15.03 1.09
N GLU A 77 1.89 -14.47 0.47
CA GLU A 77 2.87 -15.23 -0.32
C GLU A 77 3.64 -16.25 0.54
N ALA A 78 4.03 -15.89 1.76
CA ALA A 78 4.66 -16.83 2.69
C ALA A 78 3.74 -18.02 3.00
N LYS A 79 2.47 -17.77 3.33
CA LYS A 79 1.47 -18.84 3.51
C LYS A 79 1.31 -19.70 2.25
N ARG A 80 1.26 -19.08 1.07
CA ARG A 80 1.15 -19.77 -0.22
C ARG A 80 2.33 -20.70 -0.47
N ALA A 81 3.55 -20.27 -0.14
CA ALA A 81 4.76 -21.05 -0.32
C ALA A 81 4.86 -22.26 0.63
N GLU A 82 4.28 -22.16 1.82
CA GLU A 82 4.24 -23.23 2.82
C GLU A 82 3.07 -24.24 2.62
N SER A 83 2.17 -23.99 1.67
CA SER A 83 0.92 -24.73 1.41
C SER A 83 1.04 -26.04 0.62
#